data_AF-A0A1A6FZ04-F1
#
_entry.id   AF-A0A1A6FZ04-F1
#
_cell.length_a   1.000
_cell.length_b   1.000
_cell.length_c   1.000
_cell.angle_alpha   90.00
_cell.angle_beta   90.00
_cell.angle_gamma   90.00
#
_symmetry.space_group_name_H-M   'P 1'
#
loop_
_entity.id
_entity.type
_entity.pdbx_description
1 polymer ?
#
loop_
_entity_poly.entity_id
_entity_poly.type
_entity_poly.pdbx_seq_one_letter_code
_entity_poly.pdbx_strand_id
1 'polypeptide(L)' 'ADFLKGLPVYNKSNFSRFHADSVCKASNRRPSVYLPTREYPSEQNQEQVEAEGESSAPPRKVARTDSPDMPEDT' A
#
# COMPACT_ATOMS: atom_id res chain seq x y z
N ALA A 1 4.78 48.47 -4.25
CA ALA A 1 4.84 47.00 -4.09
C ALA A 1 3.52 46.31 -4.49
N ASP A 2 2.75 46.94 -5.37
CA ASP A 2 1.41 46.48 -5.77
C ASP A 2 1.37 45.14 -6.50
N PHE A 3 2.51 44.64 -6.97
CA PHE A 3 2.59 43.33 -7.62
C PHE A 3 2.43 42.16 -6.64
N LEU A 4 2.58 42.39 -5.33
CA LEU A 4 2.41 41.35 -4.30
C LEU A 4 0.97 41.23 -3.78
N LYS A 5 0.06 42.13 -4.17
CA LYS A 5 -1.35 42.06 -3.77
C LYS A 5 -2.12 41.07 -4.64
N GLY A 6 -3.17 40.47 -4.08
CA GLY A 6 -4.07 39.59 -4.83
C GLY A 6 -3.56 38.17 -5.07
N LEU A 7 -2.65 37.66 -4.21
CA LEU A 7 -2.27 36.25 -4.23
C LEU A 7 -3.50 35.34 -4.06
N PRO A 8 -3.54 34.14 -4.69
CA PRO A 8 -4.66 33.23 -4.57
C PRO A 8 -4.97 32.88 -3.10
N VAL A 9 -6.25 32.99 -2.75
CA VAL A 9 -6.77 32.55 -1.45
C VAL A 9 -7.92 31.58 -1.69
N TYR A 10 -7.61 30.28 -1.67
CA TYR A 10 -8.61 29.22 -1.82
C TYR A 10 -9.52 29.11 -0.59
N ASN A 11 -8.99 29.38 0.60
CA ASN A 11 -9.74 29.42 1.85
C ASN A 11 -9.09 30.42 2.82
N LYS A 12 -9.85 31.45 3.22
CA LYS A 12 -9.38 32.52 4.11
C LYS A 12 -9.01 32.02 5.51
N SER A 13 -9.56 30.89 5.94
CA SER A 13 -9.35 30.35 7.28
C SER A 13 -8.04 29.59 7.44
N ASN A 14 -7.46 29.04 6.35
CA ASN A 14 -6.31 28.10 6.39
C ASN A 14 -5.13 28.58 7.25
N PHE A 15 -4.80 29.86 7.21
CA PHE A 15 -3.66 30.45 7.93
C PHE A 15 -4.06 31.50 8.98
N SER A 16 -5.36 31.77 9.13
CA SER A 16 -5.88 32.84 10.02
C SER A 16 -5.58 32.63 11.51
N ARG A 17 -5.37 31.37 11.93
CA ARG A 17 -5.12 30.96 13.32
C ARG A 17 -3.69 30.49 13.55
N PHE A 18 -2.82 30.63 12.55
CA PHE A 18 -1.43 30.22 12.68
C PHE A 18 -0.65 31.26 13.51
N HIS A 19 -0.16 30.86 14.68
CA HIS A 19 0.67 31.69 15.56
C HIS A 19 2.05 31.04 15.72
N ALA A 20 3.10 31.68 15.20
CA ALA A 20 4.47 31.17 15.28
C ALA A 20 5.04 31.20 16.72
N ASP A 21 4.52 32.08 17.56
CA ASP A 21 5.14 32.45 18.84
C ASP A 21 4.66 31.59 20.02
N SER A 22 3.52 30.90 19.90
CA SER A 22 2.91 30.26 21.08
C SER A 22 3.38 28.83 21.36
N VAL A 23 3.90 28.11 20.36
CA VAL A 23 4.37 26.72 20.58
C VAL A 23 5.35 26.31 19.47
N CYS A 24 6.54 26.92 19.42
CA CYS A 24 7.69 26.30 18.74
C CYS A 24 8.19 25.07 19.53
N LYS A 25 7.30 24.16 19.93
CA LYS A 25 7.64 22.76 20.11
C LYS A 25 7.52 22.13 18.73
N ALA A 26 8.54 22.39 17.90
CA ALA A 26 8.86 21.56 16.75
C ALA A 26 9.30 20.16 17.23
N SER A 27 8.51 19.52 18.10
CA SER A 27 8.63 18.10 18.38
C SER A 27 7.99 17.41 17.20
N ASN A 28 8.80 17.33 16.15
CA ASN A 28 8.86 16.43 15.01
C ASN A 28 7.96 15.18 15.10
N ARG A 29 6.64 15.34 15.30
CA ARG A 29 5.69 14.24 15.09
C ARG A 29 5.62 14.05 13.60
N ARG A 30 6.46 13.13 13.14
CA ARG A 30 6.43 12.60 11.78
C ARG A 30 4.97 12.22 11.50
N PRO A 31 4.41 12.62 10.34
CA PRO A 31 3.10 12.13 9.92
C PRO A 31 3.07 10.60 10.03
N SER A 32 1.94 10.05 10.44
CA SER A 32 1.73 8.60 10.47
C SER A 32 1.95 8.03 9.06
N VAL A 33 2.65 6.90 8.98
CA VAL A 33 2.87 6.19 7.72
C VAL A 33 1.61 5.42 7.37
N TYR A 34 1.18 5.49 6.11
CA TYR A 34 0.09 4.65 5.59
C TYR A 34 0.61 3.22 5.38
N LEU A 35 -0.01 2.25 6.06
CA LEU A 35 0.21 0.82 5.87
C LEU A 35 -1.04 0.26 5.18
N PRO A 36 -1.02 0.08 3.84
CA PRO A 36 -2.16 -0.50 3.13
C PRO A 36 -2.44 -1.91 3.64
N THR A 37 -3.68 -2.19 4.05
CA THR A 37 -4.11 -3.52 4.53
C THR A 37 -5.04 -4.25 3.56
N ARG A 38 -5.51 -3.54 2.54
CA ARG A 38 -6.40 -4.06 1.51
C ARG A 38 -5.84 -3.73 0.15
N GLU A 39 -5.87 -4.69 -0.74
CA GLU A 39 -5.60 -4.47 -2.15
C GLU A 39 -6.87 -4.01 -2.82
N TYR A 40 -6.78 -2.90 -3.56
CA TYR A 40 -7.85 -2.42 -4.43
C TYR A 40 -7.33 -2.56 -5.86
N PRO A 41 -8.05 -3.28 -6.74
CA PRO A 41 -7.58 -3.52 -8.09
C PRO A 41 -7.52 -2.21 -8.87
N SER A 42 -6.41 -1.96 -9.54
CA SER A 42 -6.31 -0.84 -10.48
C SER A 42 -7.32 -1.01 -11.61
N GLU A 43 -7.91 0.08 -12.08
CA GLU A 43 -8.92 0.08 -13.15
C GLU A 43 -8.44 -0.68 -14.41
N GLN A 44 -7.16 -0.57 -14.78
CA GLN A 44 -6.59 -1.30 -15.91
C GLN A 44 -6.55 -2.83 -15.72
N ASN A 45 -6.51 -3.30 -14.46
CA ASN A 45 -6.55 -4.73 -14.13
C ASN A 45 -7.99 -5.23 -13.93
N GLN A 46 -8.97 -4.35 -13.75
CA GLN A 46 -10.37 -4.76 -13.60
C GLN A 46 -10.93 -5.31 -14.93
N GLU A 47 -10.48 -4.78 -16.07
CA GLU A 47 -10.91 -5.26 -17.40
C GLU A 47 -10.39 -6.67 -17.75
N GLN A 48 -9.46 -7.23 -16.97
CA GLN A 48 -8.98 -8.61 -17.11
C GLN A 48 -9.63 -9.61 -16.14
N VAL A 49 -10.50 -9.18 -15.22
CA VAL A 49 -11.07 -10.05 -14.17
C VAL A 49 -12.43 -10.65 -14.56
N GLU A 50 -12.99 -10.33 -15.74
CA GLU A 50 -14.17 -11.04 -16.27
C GLU A 50 -13.84 -12.33 -17.05
N ALA A 51 -12.57 -12.73 -17.15
CA ALA A 51 -12.19 -14.02 -17.68
C ALA A 51 -11.46 -14.84 -16.60
N GLU A 52 -12.06 -15.99 -16.24
CA GLU A 52 -11.45 -17.08 -15.48
C GLU A 52 -11.43 -16.91 -13.95
N GLY A 53 -12.58 -17.19 -13.33
CA GLY A 53 -12.54 -17.89 -12.07
C GLY A 53 -11.99 -19.30 -12.30
N GLU A 54 -10.75 -19.56 -11.88
CA GLU A 54 -10.27 -20.86 -11.38
C GLU A 54 -8.77 -20.82 -11.00
N SER A 55 -8.50 -21.16 -9.72
CA SER A 55 -7.23 -21.59 -9.13
C SER A 55 -6.09 -20.57 -8.93
N SER A 56 -6.08 -19.95 -7.74
CA SER A 56 -4.98 -19.18 -7.15
C SER A 56 -3.81 -20.03 -6.58
N ALA A 57 -3.76 -21.35 -6.77
CA ALA A 57 -2.75 -22.17 -6.11
C ALA A 57 -1.49 -22.39 -6.98
N PRO A 58 -0.28 -22.02 -6.53
CA PRO A 58 0.94 -22.41 -7.23
C PRO A 58 1.12 -23.94 -7.20
N PRO A 59 1.70 -24.56 -8.24
CA PRO A 59 1.83 -26.01 -8.32
C PRO A 59 2.73 -26.54 -7.19
N ARG A 60 2.23 -27.48 -6.39
CA ARG A 60 3.04 -28.18 -5.37
C ARG A 60 3.99 -29.16 -6.06
N LYS A 61 5.30 -28.93 -5.96
CA LYS A 61 6.33 -29.91 -6.37
C LYS A 61 6.31 -31.07 -5.36
N VAL A 62 6.01 -32.28 -5.81
CA VAL A 62 6.10 -33.49 -4.98
C VAL A 62 7.53 -34.04 -5.06
N ALA A 63 8.18 -34.27 -3.92
CA ALA A 63 9.47 -34.95 -3.88
C ALA A 63 9.23 -36.47 -3.97
N ARG A 64 9.86 -37.15 -4.93
CA ARG A 64 9.84 -38.62 -4.99
C ARG A 64 10.85 -39.16 -3.97
N THR A 65 10.41 -39.36 -2.74
CA THR A 65 11.01 -40.26 -1.75
C THR A 65 10.09 -41.48 -1.71
N ASP A 66 10.48 -42.75 -1.67
CA ASP A 66 11.72 -43.47 -1.47
C ASP A 66 11.45 -44.87 -2.08
N SER A 67 12.48 -45.59 -2.50
CA SER A 67 12.33 -46.91 -3.12
C SER A 67 11.96 -47.92 -2.02
N PRO A 68 10.83 -48.67 -2.11
CA PRO A 68 10.60 -49.74 -1.16
C PRO A 68 11.60 -50.88 -1.42
N ASP A 69 12.40 -51.13 -0.39
CA ASP A 69 13.24 -52.31 -0.18
C ASP A 69 12.45 -53.60 -0.50
N MET A 70 12.99 -54.46 -1.36
CA MET A 70 12.40 -55.78 -1.62
C MET A 70 13.12 -56.82 -0.76
N PRO A 71 12.41 -57.55 0.11
CA PRO A 71 13.02 -58.53 1.01
C PRO A 71 13.58 -59.74 0.23
N GLU A 72 14.76 -60.17 0.64
CA GLU A 72 15.39 -61.42 0.20
C GLU A 72 14.51 -62.63 0.56
N ASP A 73 14.31 -63.54 -0.39
CA ASP A 73 13.95 -64.94 -0.14
C ASP A 73 14.26 -65.79 -1.39
N THR A 74 15.43 -66.45 -1.41
CA THR A 74 15.74 -67.85 -1.81
C THR A 74 17.22 -68.00 -2.16
#